data_AF-G3M3J3-F1
#
_entry.id   AF-G3M3J3-F1
#
_cell.length_a   1.000
_cell.length_b   1.000
_cell.length_c   1.000
_cell.angle_alpha   90.00
_cell.angle_beta   90.00
_cell.angle_gamma   90.00
#
_symmetry.space_group_name_H-M   'P 1'
#
loop_
_entity.id
_entity.type
_entity.pdbx_description
1 polymer ?
#
loop_
_entity_poly.entity_id
_entity_poly.type
_entity_poly.pdbx_seq_one_letter_code
_entity_poly.pdbx_strand_id
1 'polypeptide(L)'
;SEQDKCEDRCERQFKEEQQRDGDDPQRRYQDCRQHCQQEERRLRPQCEQSCQEQYERQQQQQPDKRFKECQHRCQRQEQGPERKQQCVKECREQYQEDPGKGERENKWREEEEEESDEGEQQQRNNPYYFHRRSFQERFREEHGNFRVLQRFADKHHLLRGINEFRIAILEANPNTFVLPHHCDAEKIYVVTNGRGTITFVTHENKESYNVAPGVVVRIPAGSTVYLANQDNREKLTIAVLHRPVNNPGQFQKFFPAGQENPQSYLRIFSREILEAVFNTRSEQLDELFGGRQSHRRQQGQGMFRKASQEQIRALSQEATSPRGKGSEGYAFNLLSQTPRYSNQNGRFYEACPRNFQQQLQEVDSSVVAFEINKGSIFVPHYNSKATFVVLVTDGNGHVEMVCPHLSRQSSHWSSREEEEQEEQEEQEDERRSGQYKRVRAQLSTGDIFVVPAGHPVTFVASQNKNLGLLGFGLYNGQDNKRIFVAGKTNNVRQWDRQAKELAFGVESRLVDEVFNNNPQESYFVSGQSRRGFDERR
;
A
#
# COMPACT_ATOMS: atom_id res chain seq x y z
N SER A 1 -46.42 -15.82 15.15
CA SER A 1 -47.27 -14.78 14.55
C SER A 1 -48.20 -15.43 13.52
N GLU A 2 -49.07 -14.70 12.81
CA GLU A 2 -49.78 -15.28 11.65
C GLU A 2 -48.82 -15.68 10.51
N GLN A 3 -47.61 -15.10 10.48
CA GLN A 3 -46.54 -15.44 9.52
C GLN A 3 -45.95 -16.83 9.77
N ASP A 4 -45.65 -17.19 11.03
CA ASP A 4 -45.13 -18.54 11.35
C ASP A 4 -46.15 -19.63 10.99
N LYS A 5 -47.45 -19.32 11.04
CA LYS A 5 -48.53 -20.24 10.65
C LYS A 5 -48.70 -20.37 9.13
N CYS A 6 -48.09 -19.48 8.35
CA CYS A 6 -48.07 -19.49 6.89
C CYS A 6 -46.92 -20.37 6.40
N GLU A 7 -45.71 -20.11 6.92
CA GLU A 7 -44.51 -20.92 6.63
C GLU A 7 -44.71 -22.38 7.04
N ASP A 8 -45.24 -22.65 8.22
CA ASP A 8 -45.49 -24.01 8.72
C ASP A 8 -46.61 -24.73 7.93
N ARG A 9 -47.46 -23.98 7.20
CA ARG A 9 -48.50 -24.55 6.31
C ARG A 9 -47.92 -24.90 4.94
N CYS A 10 -47.10 -24.01 4.38
CA CYS A 10 -46.35 -24.27 3.14
C CYS A 10 -45.39 -25.45 3.31
N GLU A 11 -44.64 -25.53 4.43
CA GLU A 11 -43.71 -26.63 4.67
C GLU A 11 -44.40 -28.00 4.84
N ARG A 12 -45.57 -28.04 5.49
CA ARG A 12 -46.33 -29.29 5.66
C ARG A 12 -46.91 -29.80 4.35
N GLN A 13 -47.42 -28.91 3.50
CA GLN A 13 -48.00 -29.32 2.21
C GLN A 13 -46.93 -29.68 1.17
N PHE A 14 -45.78 -28.99 1.18
CA PHE A 14 -44.65 -29.38 0.34
C PHE A 14 -44.12 -30.79 0.69
N LYS A 15 -44.27 -31.22 1.95
CA LYS A 15 -43.97 -32.60 2.40
C LYS A 15 -45.07 -33.60 2.02
N GLU A 16 -46.34 -33.19 1.97
CA GLU A 16 -47.43 -34.04 1.48
C GLU A 16 -47.34 -34.28 -0.04
N GLU A 17 -46.89 -33.28 -0.82
CA GLU A 17 -46.64 -33.39 -2.26
C GLU A 17 -45.36 -34.18 -2.63
N GLN A 18 -44.43 -34.35 -1.67
CA GLN A 18 -43.31 -35.29 -1.83
C GLN A 18 -43.76 -36.75 -1.90
N GLN A 19 -44.95 -37.10 -1.37
CA GLN A 19 -45.45 -38.48 -1.29
C GLN A 19 -46.40 -38.89 -2.43
N ARG A 20 -46.82 -37.97 -3.30
CA ARG A 20 -47.60 -38.27 -4.51
C ARG A 20 -46.71 -38.11 -5.75
N ASP A 21 -46.67 -39.15 -6.59
CA ASP A 21 -45.75 -39.31 -7.72
C ASP A 21 -45.58 -38.08 -8.65
N GLY A 22 -44.33 -37.85 -9.04
CA GLY A 22 -43.91 -36.95 -10.12
C GLY A 22 -42.49 -36.39 -9.93
N ASP A 23 -41.49 -37.06 -10.48
CA ASP A 23 -40.04 -36.86 -10.27
C ASP A 23 -39.44 -35.56 -10.88
N ASP A 24 -40.26 -34.52 -11.11
CA ASP A 24 -39.84 -33.25 -11.73
C ASP A 24 -39.91 -32.08 -10.72
N PRO A 25 -38.76 -31.61 -10.20
CA PRO A 25 -38.69 -30.47 -9.28
C PRO A 25 -39.26 -29.18 -9.87
N GLN A 26 -39.19 -29.01 -11.18
CA GLN A 26 -39.60 -27.78 -11.85
C GLN A 26 -41.12 -27.63 -11.88
N ARG A 27 -41.84 -28.75 -11.99
CA ARG A 27 -43.29 -28.81 -11.87
C ARG A 27 -43.75 -28.44 -10.46
N ARG A 28 -43.08 -28.99 -9.43
CA ARG A 28 -43.36 -28.69 -8.02
C ARG A 28 -43.17 -27.21 -7.67
N TYR A 29 -42.13 -26.58 -8.22
CA TYR A 29 -41.92 -25.14 -8.04
C TYR A 29 -43.04 -24.31 -8.68
N GLN A 30 -43.51 -24.70 -9.88
CA GLN A 30 -44.62 -24.02 -10.54
C GLN A 30 -45.93 -24.16 -9.76
N ASP A 31 -46.23 -25.34 -9.22
CA ASP A 31 -47.42 -25.58 -8.42
C ASP A 31 -47.40 -24.78 -7.10
N CYS A 32 -46.25 -24.74 -6.41
CA CYS A 32 -46.02 -23.90 -5.22
C CYS A 32 -46.26 -22.41 -5.51
N ARG A 33 -45.71 -21.92 -6.63
CA ARG A 33 -45.92 -20.55 -7.07
C ARG A 33 -47.38 -20.24 -7.41
N GLN A 34 -48.13 -21.19 -7.98
CA GLN A 34 -49.56 -21.01 -8.25
C GLN A 34 -50.37 -20.91 -6.96
N HIS A 35 -50.01 -21.66 -5.92
CA HIS A 35 -50.68 -21.60 -4.63
C HIS A 35 -50.38 -20.31 -3.86
N CYS A 36 -49.16 -19.77 -3.93
CA CYS A 36 -48.84 -18.44 -3.38
C CYS A 36 -49.69 -17.32 -3.98
N GLN A 37 -50.31 -17.53 -5.15
CA GLN A 37 -51.20 -16.53 -5.75
C GLN A 37 -52.56 -16.41 -5.05
N GLN A 38 -52.94 -17.40 -4.24
CA GLN A 38 -54.19 -17.43 -3.48
C GLN A 38 -54.05 -16.81 -2.06
N GLU A 39 -52.82 -16.45 -1.65
CA GLU A 39 -52.54 -15.79 -0.37
C GLU A 39 -52.78 -14.27 -0.41
N GLU A 40 -52.90 -13.65 0.77
CA GLU A 40 -53.01 -12.21 0.89
C GLU A 40 -51.81 -11.49 0.25
N ARG A 41 -52.07 -10.36 -0.44
CA ARG A 41 -51.07 -9.60 -1.20
C ARG A 41 -49.79 -9.25 -0.43
N ARG A 42 -49.84 -9.14 0.90
CA ARG A 42 -48.68 -8.83 1.75
C ARG A 42 -47.77 -10.03 2.02
N LEU A 43 -48.30 -11.25 2.00
CA LEU A 43 -47.55 -12.48 2.31
C LEU A 43 -47.00 -13.18 1.06
N ARG A 44 -47.58 -12.88 -0.10
CA ARG A 44 -47.20 -13.43 -1.41
C ARG A 44 -45.70 -13.34 -1.75
N PRO A 45 -44.96 -12.25 -1.50
CA PRO A 45 -43.52 -12.19 -1.80
C PRO A 45 -42.70 -13.17 -0.95
N GLN A 46 -43.09 -13.36 0.32
CA GLN A 46 -42.41 -14.27 1.26
C GLN A 46 -42.70 -15.72 0.92
N CYS A 47 -43.96 -16.03 0.52
CA CYS A 47 -44.34 -17.35 0.01
C CYS A 47 -43.55 -17.70 -1.27
N GLU A 48 -43.47 -16.78 -2.25
CA GLU A 48 -42.73 -17.01 -3.49
C GLU A 48 -41.22 -17.18 -3.24
N GLN A 49 -40.64 -16.42 -2.30
CA GLN A 49 -39.24 -16.56 -1.89
C GLN A 49 -38.97 -17.91 -1.22
N SER A 50 -39.86 -18.39 -0.35
CA SER A 50 -39.75 -19.70 0.29
C SER A 50 -39.84 -20.85 -0.73
N CYS A 51 -40.77 -20.79 -1.69
CA CYS A 51 -40.84 -21.75 -2.81
C CYS A 51 -39.52 -21.78 -3.60
N GLN A 52 -38.91 -20.61 -3.83
CA GLN A 52 -37.67 -20.50 -4.60
C GLN A 52 -36.46 -21.06 -3.85
N GLU A 53 -36.31 -20.74 -2.57
CA GLU A 53 -35.24 -21.32 -1.74
C GLU A 53 -35.35 -22.84 -1.62
N GLN A 54 -36.57 -23.39 -1.55
CA GLN A 54 -36.76 -24.83 -1.50
C GLN A 54 -36.45 -25.52 -2.84
N TYR A 55 -36.81 -24.89 -3.97
CA TYR A 55 -36.44 -25.37 -5.30
C TYR A 55 -34.93 -25.35 -5.52
N GLU A 56 -34.25 -24.28 -5.10
CA GLU A 56 -32.80 -24.15 -5.18
C GLU A 56 -32.08 -25.18 -4.29
N ARG A 57 -32.58 -25.44 -3.07
CA ARG A 57 -32.06 -26.49 -2.19
C ARG A 57 -32.24 -27.89 -2.79
N GLN A 58 -33.36 -28.16 -3.46
CA GLN A 58 -33.57 -29.44 -4.15
C GLN A 58 -32.66 -29.61 -5.38
N GLN A 59 -32.46 -28.54 -6.16
CA GLN A 59 -31.50 -28.55 -7.27
C GLN A 59 -30.06 -28.76 -6.79
N GLN A 60 -29.69 -28.27 -5.61
CA GLN A 60 -28.36 -28.49 -5.03
C GLN A 60 -28.16 -29.95 -4.55
N GLN A 61 -29.22 -30.64 -4.13
CA GLN A 61 -29.15 -32.01 -3.59
C GLN A 61 -29.21 -33.13 -4.65
N GLN A 62 -29.79 -32.87 -5.83
CA GLN A 62 -29.91 -33.88 -6.91
C GLN A 62 -28.58 -34.33 -7.53
N PRO A 63 -27.59 -33.46 -7.82
CA PRO A 63 -26.29 -33.84 -8.36
C PRO A 63 -25.48 -34.73 -7.40
N ASP A 64 -25.56 -34.42 -6.10
CA ASP A 64 -24.86 -35.16 -5.04
C ASP A 64 -25.42 -36.56 -4.82
N LYS A 65 -26.74 -36.75 -5.01
CA LYS A 65 -27.38 -38.08 -4.95
C LYS A 65 -26.89 -38.99 -6.08
N ARG A 66 -26.86 -38.50 -7.32
CA ARG A 66 -26.39 -39.28 -8.49
C ARG A 66 -24.93 -39.68 -8.38
N PHE A 67 -24.07 -38.78 -7.88
CA PHE A 67 -22.66 -39.11 -7.64
C PHE A 67 -22.49 -40.18 -6.55
N LYS A 68 -23.24 -40.07 -5.44
CA LYS A 68 -23.23 -41.08 -4.36
C LYS A 68 -23.76 -42.45 -4.81
N GLU A 69 -24.78 -42.48 -5.67
CA GLU A 69 -25.29 -43.72 -6.27
C GLU A 69 -24.26 -44.36 -7.22
N CYS A 70 -23.56 -43.56 -8.02
CA CYS A 70 -22.46 -44.03 -8.88
C CYS A 70 -21.32 -44.64 -8.04
N GLN A 71 -20.91 -43.98 -6.96
CA GLN A 71 -19.92 -44.51 -6.02
C GLN A 71 -20.36 -45.82 -5.37
N HIS A 72 -21.62 -45.90 -4.92
CA HIS A 72 -22.16 -47.13 -4.33
C HIS A 72 -22.22 -48.29 -5.34
N ARG A 73 -22.49 -48.01 -6.61
CA ARG A 73 -22.48 -49.00 -7.69
C ARG A 73 -21.06 -49.51 -7.96
N CYS A 74 -20.07 -48.62 -8.06
CA CYS A 74 -18.65 -48.99 -8.19
C CYS A 74 -18.17 -49.86 -7.02
N GLN A 75 -18.66 -49.61 -5.80
CA GLN A 75 -18.29 -50.42 -4.63
C GLN A 75 -18.85 -51.85 -4.66
N ARG A 76 -20.02 -52.06 -5.29
CA ARG A 76 -20.71 -53.36 -5.34
C ARG A 76 -20.34 -54.23 -6.54
N GLN A 77 -20.09 -53.62 -7.70
CA GLN A 77 -19.96 -54.36 -8.97
C GLN A 77 -18.51 -54.71 -9.34
N GLU A 78 -17.52 -53.95 -8.87
CA GLU A 78 -16.12 -54.18 -9.22
C GLU A 78 -15.38 -55.04 -8.19
N GLN A 79 -14.60 -56.03 -8.66
CA GLN A 79 -13.74 -56.86 -7.81
C GLN A 79 -12.28 -56.44 -7.95
N GLY A 80 -11.69 -55.99 -6.83
CA GLY A 80 -10.33 -55.49 -6.75
C GLY A 80 -10.25 -53.99 -6.44
N PRO A 81 -9.35 -53.55 -5.56
CA PRO A 81 -9.29 -52.15 -5.09
C PRO A 81 -8.92 -51.15 -6.19
N GLU A 82 -8.09 -51.55 -7.17
CA GLU A 82 -7.67 -50.67 -8.28
C GLU A 82 -8.82 -50.37 -9.25
N ARG A 83 -9.61 -51.38 -9.62
CA ARG A 83 -10.79 -51.19 -10.49
C ARG A 83 -11.88 -50.36 -9.82
N LYS A 84 -12.05 -50.48 -8.50
CA LYS A 84 -12.96 -49.62 -7.72
C LYS A 84 -12.53 -48.16 -7.76
N GLN A 85 -11.24 -47.88 -7.61
CA GLN A 85 -10.71 -46.52 -7.69
C GLN A 85 -10.89 -45.92 -9.10
N GLN A 86 -10.67 -46.73 -10.13
CA GLN A 86 -10.84 -46.28 -11.51
C GLN A 86 -12.30 -45.96 -11.85
N CYS A 87 -13.25 -46.83 -11.45
CA CYS A 87 -14.68 -46.59 -11.61
C CYS A 87 -15.16 -45.31 -10.89
N VAL A 88 -14.69 -45.08 -9.65
CA VAL A 88 -15.03 -43.87 -8.89
C VAL A 88 -14.43 -42.61 -9.52
N LYS A 89 -13.26 -42.73 -10.16
CA LYS A 89 -12.62 -41.64 -10.89
C LYS A 89 -13.42 -41.26 -12.14
N GLU A 90 -13.89 -42.26 -12.90
CA GLU A 90 -14.75 -42.05 -14.07
C GLU A 90 -16.11 -41.43 -13.68
N CYS A 91 -16.72 -41.86 -12.56
CA CYS A 91 -17.93 -41.20 -12.01
C CYS A 91 -17.70 -39.70 -11.71
N ARG A 92 -16.47 -39.32 -11.32
CA ARG A 92 -16.12 -37.93 -10.98
C ARG A 92 -15.85 -37.10 -12.24
N GLU A 93 -15.25 -37.70 -13.25
CA GLU A 93 -14.98 -37.04 -14.54
C GLU A 93 -16.29 -36.79 -15.30
N GLN A 94 -17.22 -37.76 -15.35
CA GLN A 94 -18.57 -37.54 -15.90
C GLN A 94 -19.37 -36.47 -15.14
N TYR A 95 -19.13 -36.33 -13.83
CA TYR A 95 -19.76 -35.28 -13.01
C TYR A 95 -19.19 -33.88 -13.27
N GLN A 96 -17.98 -33.79 -13.82
CA GLN A 96 -17.34 -32.53 -14.18
C GLN A 96 -17.72 -32.04 -15.59
N GLU A 97 -18.20 -32.93 -16.46
CA GLU A 97 -18.60 -32.61 -17.86
C GLU A 97 -20.10 -32.31 -18.04
N ASP A 98 -20.91 -32.25 -16.97
CA ASP A 98 -22.35 -31.99 -17.06
C ASP A 98 -22.63 -30.52 -17.51
N PRO A 99 -23.34 -30.26 -18.63
CA PRO A 99 -23.37 -28.95 -19.31
C PRO A 99 -24.01 -27.78 -18.54
N GLY A 100 -24.62 -28.03 -17.37
CA GLY A 100 -25.33 -27.02 -16.57
C GLY A 100 -24.45 -26.09 -15.72
N LYS A 101 -23.11 -26.26 -15.72
CA LYS A 101 -22.17 -25.36 -15.01
C LYS A 101 -21.53 -24.28 -15.88
N GLY A 102 -21.53 -24.43 -17.20
CA GLY A 102 -20.87 -23.50 -18.12
C GLY A 102 -21.50 -22.10 -18.18
N GLU A 103 -22.81 -21.97 -17.94
CA GLU A 103 -23.48 -20.66 -17.93
C GLU A 103 -23.32 -19.88 -16.62
N ARG A 104 -23.00 -20.55 -15.50
CA ARG A 104 -22.67 -19.86 -14.24
C ARG A 104 -21.22 -19.42 -14.21
N GLU A 105 -20.27 -20.26 -14.63
CA GLU A 105 -18.84 -19.89 -14.65
C GLU A 105 -18.53 -18.75 -15.63
N ASN A 106 -19.23 -18.63 -16.77
CA ASN A 106 -19.07 -17.48 -17.65
C ASN A 106 -19.61 -16.18 -17.03
N LYS A 107 -20.67 -16.25 -16.21
CA LYS A 107 -21.22 -15.07 -15.54
C LYS A 107 -20.36 -14.59 -14.37
N TRP A 108 -19.77 -15.51 -13.61
CA TRP A 108 -18.77 -15.17 -12.58
C TRP A 108 -17.45 -14.69 -13.18
N ARG A 109 -17.07 -15.19 -14.35
CA ARG A 109 -15.87 -14.74 -15.06
C ARG A 109 -16.05 -13.38 -15.74
N GLU A 110 -17.24 -13.09 -16.28
CA GLU A 110 -17.58 -11.75 -16.78
C GLU A 110 -17.75 -10.76 -15.61
N GLU A 111 -18.33 -11.15 -14.47
CA GLU A 111 -18.41 -10.31 -13.26
C GLU A 111 -17.04 -10.12 -12.56
N GLU A 112 -16.13 -11.12 -12.56
CA GLU A 112 -14.74 -10.96 -12.07
C GLU A 112 -13.86 -10.16 -13.05
N GLU A 113 -14.06 -10.30 -14.37
CA GLU A 113 -13.36 -9.49 -15.37
C GLU A 113 -13.87 -8.03 -15.34
N GLU A 114 -15.17 -7.78 -15.15
CA GLU A 114 -15.76 -6.45 -14.93
C GLU A 114 -15.38 -5.84 -13.56
N GLU A 115 -15.38 -6.60 -12.45
CA GLU A 115 -14.86 -6.13 -11.15
C GLU A 115 -13.34 -5.85 -11.19
N SER A 116 -12.58 -6.57 -12.03
CA SER A 116 -11.15 -6.33 -12.22
C SER A 116 -10.88 -5.05 -13.00
N ASP A 117 -11.67 -4.75 -14.04
CA ASP A 117 -11.55 -3.53 -14.83
C ASP A 117 -12.10 -2.31 -14.07
N GLU A 118 -13.22 -2.43 -13.36
CA GLU A 118 -13.74 -1.37 -12.48
C GLU A 118 -12.80 -1.11 -11.29
N GLY A 119 -12.25 -2.17 -10.68
CA GLY A 119 -11.27 -2.07 -9.59
C GLY A 119 -9.96 -1.40 -10.02
N GLU A 120 -9.46 -1.73 -11.22
CA GLU A 120 -8.30 -1.05 -11.80
C GLU A 120 -8.61 0.41 -12.15
N GLN A 121 -9.78 0.71 -12.70
CA GLN A 121 -10.20 2.08 -13.01
C GLN A 121 -10.39 2.93 -11.76
N GLN A 122 -11.04 2.40 -10.72
CA GLN A 122 -11.19 3.05 -9.42
C GLN A 122 -9.83 3.32 -8.78
N GLN A 123 -8.89 2.37 -8.89
CA GLN A 123 -7.53 2.53 -8.39
C GLN A 123 -6.73 3.58 -9.18
N ARG A 124 -6.89 3.67 -10.51
CA ARG A 124 -6.26 4.72 -11.34
C ARG A 124 -6.79 6.11 -11.00
N ASN A 125 -8.09 6.22 -10.74
CA ASN A 125 -8.78 7.47 -10.40
C ASN A 125 -8.62 7.89 -8.94
N ASN A 126 -8.06 7.02 -8.09
CA ASN A 126 -7.79 7.35 -6.69
C ASN A 126 -6.68 8.42 -6.59
N PRO A 127 -6.96 9.61 -6.04
CA PRO A 127 -5.97 10.69 -5.96
C PRO A 127 -4.84 10.39 -4.99
N TYR A 128 -5.11 9.58 -3.96
CA TYR A 128 -4.16 9.25 -2.89
C TYR A 128 -3.22 8.10 -3.24
N TYR A 129 -3.51 7.36 -4.31
CA TYR A 129 -2.71 6.23 -4.76
C TYR A 129 -1.79 6.60 -5.93
N PHE A 130 -0.54 6.20 -5.82
CA PHE A 130 0.49 6.36 -6.85
C PHE A 130 1.10 4.99 -7.13
N HIS A 131 0.80 4.43 -8.30
CA HIS A 131 1.45 3.20 -8.75
C HIS A 131 2.95 3.45 -8.97
N ARG A 132 3.80 2.43 -8.81
CA ARG A 132 5.25 2.51 -9.06
C ARG A 132 5.66 3.11 -10.41
N ARG A 133 4.78 3.10 -11.42
CA ARG A 133 5.00 3.71 -12.75
C ARG A 133 4.82 5.24 -12.77
N SER A 134 4.26 5.85 -11.72
CA SER A 134 4.17 7.31 -11.55
C SER A 134 5.53 7.96 -11.24
N PHE A 135 6.57 7.15 -11.06
CA PHE A 135 7.94 7.61 -10.94
C PHE A 135 8.55 7.89 -12.32
N GLN A 136 9.06 9.10 -12.51
CA GLN A 136 9.77 9.52 -13.71
C GLN A 136 11.28 9.33 -13.51
N GLU A 137 11.93 8.70 -14.50
CA GLU A 137 13.37 8.47 -14.50
C GLU A 137 14.10 9.77 -14.85
N ARG A 138 14.84 10.33 -13.87
CA ARG A 138 15.69 11.52 -14.08
C ARG A 138 17.08 11.13 -14.56
N PHE A 139 17.60 9.99 -14.09
CA PHE A 139 18.87 9.40 -14.54
C PHE A 139 18.68 7.89 -14.63
N ARG A 140 18.57 7.34 -15.84
CA ARG A 140 18.49 5.90 -16.10
C ARG A 140 19.76 5.44 -16.79
N GLU A 141 20.59 4.69 -16.08
CA GLU A 141 21.93 4.30 -16.54
C GLU A 141 22.19 2.81 -16.27
N GLU A 142 23.27 2.26 -16.83
CA GLU A 142 23.60 0.83 -16.69
C GLU A 142 23.79 0.40 -15.22
N HIS A 143 24.41 1.25 -14.41
CA HIS A 143 24.79 0.93 -13.03
C HIS A 143 23.84 1.50 -11.98
N GLY A 144 22.77 2.18 -12.38
CA GLY A 144 21.80 2.70 -11.42
C GLY A 144 20.67 3.50 -12.04
N ASN A 145 19.73 3.86 -11.18
CA ASN A 145 18.56 4.63 -11.55
C ASN A 145 18.25 5.67 -10.46
N PHE A 146 17.90 6.88 -10.86
CA PHE A 146 17.33 7.89 -9.98
C PHE A 146 15.97 8.31 -10.51
N ARG A 147 14.93 7.98 -9.74
CA ARG A 147 13.53 8.16 -10.10
C ARG A 147 12.85 9.11 -9.15
N VAL A 148 12.02 10.01 -9.66
CA VAL A 148 11.28 10.98 -8.85
C VAL A 148 9.80 10.83 -9.12
N LEU A 149 8.99 10.72 -8.06
CA LEU A 149 7.54 10.65 -8.16
C LEU A 149 7.01 11.91 -8.84
N GLN A 150 5.97 11.80 -9.69
CA GLN A 150 5.20 12.95 -10.17
C GLN A 150 4.83 13.90 -9.00
N ARG A 151 4.68 15.21 -9.27
CA ARG A 151 4.35 16.15 -8.19
C ARG A 151 2.96 15.84 -7.65
N PHE A 152 2.76 16.10 -6.36
CA PHE A 152 1.49 15.85 -5.70
C PHE A 152 0.37 16.74 -6.27
N ALA A 153 0.66 18.03 -6.48
CA ALA A 153 -0.29 18.96 -7.08
C ALA A 153 -0.68 18.59 -8.53
N ASP A 154 0.23 17.97 -9.29
CA ASP A 154 -0.05 17.54 -10.67
C ASP A 154 -0.98 16.30 -10.71
N LYS A 155 -1.08 15.53 -9.60
CA LYS A 155 -1.97 14.36 -9.51
C LYS A 155 -3.40 14.77 -9.16
N HIS A 156 -3.58 15.67 -8.18
CA HIS A 156 -4.91 16.11 -7.73
C HIS A 156 -4.83 17.37 -6.85
N HIS A 157 -5.83 18.26 -6.92
CA HIS A 157 -5.89 19.49 -6.13
C HIS A 157 -5.86 19.23 -4.61
N LEU A 158 -6.52 18.16 -4.14
CA LEU A 158 -6.50 17.69 -2.74
C LEU A 158 -5.09 17.44 -2.16
N LEU A 159 -4.06 17.32 -3.01
CA LEU A 159 -2.68 17.11 -2.59
C LEU A 159 -1.78 18.36 -2.76
N ARG A 160 -2.34 19.52 -3.14
CA ARG A 160 -1.60 20.79 -3.23
C ARG A 160 -0.91 21.13 -1.90
N GLY A 161 -1.58 20.83 -0.78
CA GLY A 161 -1.08 21.08 0.57
C GLY A 161 0.20 20.32 0.96
N ILE A 162 0.66 19.33 0.16
CA ILE A 162 1.94 18.64 0.40
C ILE A 162 2.93 18.84 -0.76
N ASN A 163 2.66 19.77 -1.67
CA ASN A 163 3.43 19.95 -2.89
C ASN A 163 4.83 20.53 -2.65
N GLU A 164 5.12 21.05 -1.45
CA GLU A 164 6.49 21.44 -1.07
C GLU A 164 7.44 20.25 -0.89
N PHE A 165 6.92 19.01 -0.90
CA PHE A 165 7.72 17.80 -0.77
C PHE A 165 7.81 17.01 -2.08
N ARG A 166 8.90 16.28 -2.27
CA ARG A 166 9.07 15.32 -3.38
C ARG A 166 9.65 14.00 -2.88
N ILE A 167 9.16 12.89 -3.44
CA ILE A 167 9.68 11.55 -3.17
C ILE A 167 10.53 11.10 -4.35
N ALA A 168 11.69 10.52 -4.04
CA ALA A 168 12.56 9.90 -5.03
C ALA A 168 13.08 8.56 -4.54
N ILE A 169 13.47 7.70 -5.49
CA ILE A 169 14.15 6.43 -5.25
C ILE A 169 15.49 6.47 -5.97
N LEU A 170 16.58 6.22 -5.25
CA LEU A 170 17.91 6.01 -5.79
C LEU A 170 18.24 4.52 -5.70
N GLU A 171 18.63 3.94 -6.83
CA GLU A 171 19.07 2.54 -6.93
C GLU A 171 20.47 2.50 -7.52
N ALA A 172 21.42 1.90 -6.79
CA ALA A 172 22.78 1.68 -7.27
C ALA A 172 23.08 0.19 -7.31
N ASN A 173 23.52 -0.32 -8.47
CA ASN A 173 23.90 -1.71 -8.65
C ASN A 173 25.14 -2.07 -7.79
N PRO A 174 25.43 -3.36 -7.60
CA PRO A 174 26.64 -3.79 -6.90
C PRO A 174 27.91 -3.12 -7.41
N ASN A 175 28.78 -2.72 -6.50
CA ASN A 175 30.06 -2.06 -6.77
C ASN A 175 29.94 -0.80 -7.63
N THR A 176 29.03 0.08 -7.25
CA THR A 176 28.74 1.33 -7.96
C THR A 176 29.06 2.52 -7.08
N PHE A 177 29.75 3.51 -7.64
CA PHE A 177 29.96 4.84 -7.10
C PHE A 177 28.99 5.83 -7.74
N VAL A 178 28.34 6.64 -6.93
CA VAL A 178 27.45 7.71 -7.37
C VAL A 178 28.19 9.03 -7.32
N LEU A 179 28.24 9.73 -8.45
CA LEU A 179 29.00 10.98 -8.61
C LEU A 179 28.65 12.04 -7.55
N PRO A 180 29.64 12.83 -7.09
CA PRO A 180 29.40 13.97 -6.23
C PRO A 180 28.42 14.95 -6.85
N HIS A 181 27.38 15.31 -6.10
CA HIS A 181 26.38 16.29 -6.49
C HIS A 181 25.76 16.96 -5.27
N HIS A 182 25.30 18.19 -5.41
CA HIS A 182 24.40 18.82 -4.45
C HIS A 182 23.03 19.08 -5.07
N CYS A 183 22.07 19.49 -4.27
CA CYS A 183 20.76 19.91 -4.74
C CYS A 183 20.22 21.06 -3.89
N ASP A 184 19.31 21.82 -4.47
CA ASP A 184 18.56 22.91 -3.85
C ASP A 184 17.35 22.38 -3.04
N ALA A 185 17.61 21.39 -2.19
CA ALA A 185 16.60 20.80 -1.32
C ALA A 185 17.23 20.21 -0.05
N GLU A 186 16.56 20.36 1.08
CA GLU A 186 16.79 19.52 2.26
C GLU A 186 16.37 18.09 1.95
N LYS A 187 17.10 17.11 2.50
CA LYS A 187 16.88 15.69 2.19
C LYS A 187 16.85 14.82 3.44
N ILE A 188 15.97 13.83 3.44
CA ILE A 188 16.04 12.65 4.31
C ILE A 188 16.20 11.41 3.44
N TYR A 189 17.33 10.72 3.58
CA TYR A 189 17.64 9.47 2.91
C TYR A 189 17.29 8.32 3.85
N VAL A 190 16.55 7.34 3.38
CA VAL A 190 16.24 6.12 4.14
C VAL A 190 16.62 4.91 3.30
N VAL A 191 17.56 4.13 3.81
CA VAL A 191 17.98 2.90 3.13
C VAL A 191 16.90 1.84 3.30
N THR A 192 16.37 1.34 2.18
CA THR A 192 15.34 0.30 2.15
C THR A 192 15.90 -1.07 1.81
N ASN A 193 16.99 -1.13 1.05
CA ASN A 193 17.65 -2.39 0.68
C ASN A 193 19.16 -2.20 0.48
N GLY A 194 19.94 -3.24 0.76
CA GLY A 194 21.39 -3.28 0.52
C GLY A 194 22.22 -2.45 1.50
N ARG A 195 23.53 -2.38 1.25
CA ARG A 195 24.51 -1.69 2.10
C ARG A 195 25.40 -0.77 1.29
N GLY A 196 25.85 0.32 1.89
CA GLY A 196 26.69 1.29 1.21
C GLY A 196 27.39 2.26 2.14
N THR A 197 28.10 3.21 1.56
CA THR A 197 28.59 4.42 2.24
C THR A 197 27.87 5.62 1.66
N ILE A 198 27.35 6.49 2.53
CA ILE A 198 26.88 7.83 2.18
C ILE A 198 27.88 8.82 2.74
N THR A 199 28.47 9.63 1.87
CA THR A 199 29.38 10.70 2.30
C THR A 199 28.89 12.02 1.76
N PHE A 200 28.89 13.04 2.59
CA PHE A 200 28.58 14.40 2.15
C PHE A 200 29.48 15.42 2.83
N VAL A 201 29.72 16.51 2.12
CA VAL A 201 30.56 17.62 2.57
C VAL A 201 29.67 18.83 2.75
N THR A 202 29.62 19.35 3.98
CA THR A 202 28.98 20.61 4.33
C THR A 202 29.99 21.76 4.19
N HIS A 203 29.60 22.98 4.55
CA HIS A 203 30.52 24.12 4.59
C HIS A 203 31.57 24.02 5.73
N GLU A 204 31.36 23.13 6.71
CA GLU A 204 32.23 22.96 7.87
C GLU A 204 32.99 21.63 7.83
N ASN A 205 32.28 20.52 7.59
CA ASN A 205 32.76 19.18 7.87
C ASN A 205 32.43 18.18 6.74
N LYS A 206 33.23 17.11 6.66
CA LYS A 206 32.95 15.91 5.88
C LYS A 206 32.31 14.88 6.80
N GLU A 207 31.13 14.42 6.43
CA GLU A 207 30.36 13.40 7.14
C GLU A 207 30.31 12.12 6.30
N SER A 208 30.59 10.96 6.91
CA SER A 208 30.59 9.68 6.20
C SER A 208 29.97 8.58 7.05
N TYR A 209 28.97 7.89 6.49
CA TYR A 209 28.19 6.87 7.19
C TYR A 209 28.13 5.57 6.40
N ASN A 210 28.45 4.45 7.06
CA ASN A 210 28.14 3.11 6.58
C ASN A 210 26.67 2.82 6.86
N VAL A 211 25.92 2.53 5.80
CA VAL A 211 24.46 2.44 5.84
C VAL A 211 23.96 1.04 5.47
N ALA A 212 22.84 0.67 6.07
CA ALA A 212 22.14 -0.61 5.90
C ALA A 212 20.62 -0.34 6.04
N PRO A 213 19.74 -1.31 5.74
CA PRO A 213 18.30 -1.09 5.81
C PRO A 213 17.85 -0.50 7.16
N GLY A 214 17.01 0.53 7.11
CA GLY A 214 16.55 1.27 8.28
C GLY A 214 17.42 2.47 8.68
N VAL A 215 18.62 2.62 8.12
CA VAL A 215 19.43 3.82 8.35
C VAL A 215 18.82 5.03 7.66
N VAL A 216 18.60 6.07 8.45
CA VAL A 216 18.10 7.39 8.07
C VAL A 216 19.27 8.38 8.13
N VAL A 217 19.47 9.15 7.06
CA VAL A 217 20.51 10.19 6.97
C VAL A 217 19.88 11.49 6.51
N ARG A 218 20.05 12.56 7.29
CA ARG A 218 19.72 13.93 6.88
C ARG A 218 20.87 14.48 6.05
N ILE A 219 20.57 15.04 4.88
CA ILE A 219 21.56 15.75 4.08
C ILE A 219 21.07 17.19 3.86
N PRO A 220 21.74 18.21 4.43
CA PRO A 220 21.35 19.61 4.25
C PRO A 220 21.33 20.04 2.79
N ALA A 221 20.52 21.04 2.47
CA ALA A 221 20.50 21.69 1.17
C ALA A 221 21.91 22.22 0.82
N GLY A 222 22.30 22.13 -0.45
CA GLY A 222 23.62 22.56 -0.92
C GLY A 222 24.81 21.67 -0.53
N SER A 223 24.65 20.71 0.39
CA SER A 223 25.73 19.76 0.72
C SER A 223 26.05 18.85 -0.46
N THR A 224 27.35 18.70 -0.77
CA THR A 224 27.81 17.83 -1.87
C THR A 224 27.87 16.40 -1.38
N VAL A 225 27.00 15.54 -1.89
CA VAL A 225 26.88 14.12 -1.54
C VAL A 225 27.42 13.22 -2.65
N TYR A 226 28.11 12.15 -2.25
CA TYR A 226 28.44 11.01 -3.08
C TYR A 226 28.21 9.70 -2.31
N LEU A 227 28.02 8.60 -3.04
CA LEU A 227 27.63 7.32 -2.46
C LEU A 227 28.45 6.19 -3.05
N ALA A 228 28.63 5.11 -2.30
CA ALA A 228 29.20 3.87 -2.80
C ALA A 228 28.35 2.68 -2.36
N ASN A 229 27.91 1.86 -3.30
CA ASN A 229 27.35 0.54 -2.97
C ASN A 229 28.51 -0.42 -2.65
N GLN A 230 28.54 -0.88 -1.41
CA GLN A 230 29.59 -1.77 -0.89
C GLN A 230 29.36 -3.24 -1.25
N ASP A 231 28.14 -3.60 -1.62
CA ASP A 231 27.76 -4.98 -1.83
C ASP A 231 28.16 -5.47 -3.23
N ASN A 232 28.35 -6.79 -3.34
CA ASN A 232 28.77 -7.48 -4.55
C ASN A 232 27.60 -8.18 -5.24
N ARG A 233 26.45 -8.26 -4.56
CA ARG A 233 25.28 -9.00 -5.01
C ARG A 233 24.03 -8.15 -4.95
N GLU A 234 23.86 -7.36 -3.89
CA GLU A 234 22.64 -6.60 -3.65
C GLU A 234 22.72 -5.16 -4.18
N LYS A 235 21.60 -4.67 -4.70
CA LYS A 235 21.43 -3.25 -5.04
C LYS A 235 21.25 -2.44 -3.75
N LEU A 236 21.91 -1.30 -3.67
CA LEU A 236 21.60 -0.29 -2.67
C LEU A 236 20.37 0.49 -3.14
N THR A 237 19.29 0.44 -2.37
CA THR A 237 18.05 1.19 -2.64
C THR A 237 17.79 2.17 -1.51
N ILE A 238 17.58 3.43 -1.86
CA ILE A 238 17.36 4.53 -0.93
C ILE A 238 16.10 5.28 -1.32
N ALA A 239 15.14 5.35 -0.42
CA ALA A 239 14.01 6.26 -0.52
C ALA A 239 14.41 7.64 0.01
N VAL A 240 14.05 8.70 -0.72
CA VAL A 240 14.47 10.05 -0.40
C VAL A 240 13.26 10.98 -0.35
N LEU A 241 13.08 11.65 0.78
CA LEU A 241 12.21 12.81 0.91
C LEU A 241 13.03 14.07 0.62
N HIS A 242 12.60 14.87 -0.35
CA HIS A 242 13.15 16.19 -0.64
C HIS A 242 12.17 17.26 -0.20
N ARG A 243 12.69 18.34 0.40
CA ARG A 243 11.99 19.60 0.61
C ARG A 243 12.78 20.70 -0.10
N PRO A 244 12.40 21.09 -1.34
CA PRO A 244 13.10 22.11 -2.09
C PRO A 244 13.09 23.46 -1.39
N VAL A 245 14.17 24.23 -1.55
CA VAL A 245 14.32 25.55 -0.90
C VAL A 245 13.94 26.73 -1.81
N ASN A 246 13.82 26.48 -3.11
CA ASN A 246 13.49 27.49 -4.11
C ASN A 246 11.99 27.47 -4.43
N ASN A 247 11.57 26.56 -5.32
CA ASN A 247 10.20 26.47 -5.81
C ASN A 247 9.51 25.23 -5.24
N PRO A 248 8.31 25.35 -4.64
CA PRO A 248 7.57 24.21 -4.11
C PRO A 248 7.44 23.05 -5.12
N GLY A 249 7.95 21.90 -4.70
CA GLY A 249 7.89 20.68 -5.49
C GLY A 249 8.85 20.64 -6.67
N GLN A 250 9.83 21.54 -6.78
CA GLN A 250 10.86 21.49 -7.83
C GLN A 250 12.26 21.58 -7.23
N PHE A 251 13.12 20.61 -7.54
CA PHE A 251 14.53 20.62 -7.19
C PHE A 251 15.39 20.20 -8.38
N GLN A 252 16.64 20.62 -8.38
CA GLN A 252 17.67 20.30 -9.37
C GLN A 252 18.91 19.71 -8.71
N LYS A 253 19.60 18.85 -9.46
CA LYS A 253 20.90 18.30 -9.07
C LYS A 253 22.01 19.03 -9.79
N PHE A 254 22.99 19.48 -9.04
CA PHE A 254 24.15 20.23 -9.53
C PHE A 254 25.40 19.38 -9.36
N PHE A 255 26.08 19.13 -10.46
CA PHE A 255 27.24 18.25 -10.50
C PHE A 255 28.54 19.08 -10.60
N PRO A 256 29.38 19.15 -9.53
CA PRO A 256 30.72 19.73 -9.64
C PRO A 256 31.65 18.86 -10.48
N ALA A 257 31.40 17.55 -10.50
CA ALA A 257 32.18 16.56 -11.24
C ALA A 257 31.26 15.82 -12.21
N GLY A 258 31.75 15.56 -13.41
CA GLY A 258 30.96 15.03 -14.51
C GLY A 258 31.59 15.42 -15.83
N GLN A 259 31.27 14.67 -16.88
CA GLN A 259 31.78 14.94 -18.23
C GLN A 259 30.69 15.62 -19.05
N GLU A 260 30.05 14.89 -19.97
CA GLU A 260 28.90 15.39 -20.75
C GLU A 260 27.57 14.97 -20.13
N ASN A 261 27.51 13.77 -19.53
CA ASN A 261 26.30 13.27 -18.89
C ASN A 261 26.64 12.58 -17.55
N PRO A 262 26.34 13.20 -16.39
CA PRO A 262 25.92 14.59 -16.23
C PRO A 262 27.07 15.58 -16.54
N GLN A 263 26.72 16.76 -17.07
CA GLN A 263 27.68 17.84 -17.29
C GLN A 263 28.09 18.49 -15.97
N SER A 264 29.39 18.71 -15.77
CA SER A 264 29.85 19.53 -14.65
C SER A 264 29.47 20.99 -14.85
N TYR A 265 28.86 21.63 -13.84
CA TYR A 265 28.55 23.06 -13.90
C TYR A 265 29.80 23.93 -13.97
N LEU A 266 30.97 23.41 -13.58
CA LEU A 266 32.24 24.15 -13.71
C LEU A 266 32.57 24.45 -15.17
N ARG A 267 32.10 23.61 -16.11
CA ARG A 267 32.28 23.82 -17.56
C ARG A 267 31.45 24.97 -18.14
N ILE A 268 30.53 25.53 -17.35
CA ILE A 268 29.64 26.62 -17.79
C ILE A 268 30.27 28.00 -17.52
N PHE A 269 31.18 28.11 -16.54
CA PHE A 269 31.90 29.35 -16.29
C PHE A 269 32.83 29.69 -17.46
N SER A 270 33.08 30.99 -17.67
CA SER A 270 33.96 31.43 -18.74
C SER A 270 35.39 30.94 -18.50
N ARG A 271 36.11 30.69 -19.60
CA ARG A 271 37.49 30.19 -19.53
C ARG A 271 38.39 31.15 -18.76
N GLU A 272 38.22 32.45 -18.97
CA GLU A 272 38.98 33.50 -18.30
C GLU A 272 38.80 33.43 -16.79
N ILE A 273 37.58 33.17 -16.31
CA ILE A 273 37.30 32.98 -14.88
C ILE A 273 37.95 31.70 -14.37
N LEU A 274 37.81 30.58 -15.07
CA LEU A 274 38.36 29.30 -14.63
C LEU A 274 39.89 29.32 -14.58
N GLU A 275 40.55 29.87 -15.59
CA GLU A 275 42.01 30.01 -15.62
C GLU A 275 42.49 30.89 -14.47
N ALA A 276 41.81 32.01 -14.20
CA ALA A 276 42.16 32.93 -13.12
C ALA A 276 41.96 32.29 -11.74
N VAL A 277 40.84 31.61 -11.50
CA VAL A 277 40.50 31.03 -10.19
C VAL A 277 41.31 29.77 -9.90
N PHE A 278 41.49 28.89 -10.88
CA PHE A 278 42.28 27.66 -10.71
C PHE A 278 43.78 27.89 -10.91
N ASN A 279 44.20 29.07 -11.41
CA ASN A 279 45.58 29.37 -11.77
C ASN A 279 46.21 28.27 -12.65
N THR A 280 45.44 27.80 -13.63
CA THR A 280 45.74 26.61 -14.44
C THR A 280 45.39 26.93 -15.91
N ARG A 281 46.17 26.41 -16.87
CA ARG A 281 45.92 26.61 -18.31
C ARG A 281 44.64 25.92 -18.77
N SER A 282 43.93 26.52 -19.74
CA SER A 282 42.73 25.92 -20.36
C SER A 282 42.90 24.46 -20.78
N GLU A 283 44.05 24.08 -21.34
CA GLU A 283 44.27 22.71 -21.83
C GLU A 283 44.19 21.66 -20.72
N GLN A 284 44.70 21.99 -19.53
CA GLN A 284 44.66 21.10 -18.36
C GLN A 284 43.26 21.06 -17.75
N LEU A 285 42.54 22.19 -17.78
CA LEU A 285 41.14 22.26 -17.36
C LEU A 285 40.25 21.43 -18.31
N ASP A 286 40.50 21.51 -19.61
CA ASP A 286 39.82 20.70 -20.63
C ASP A 286 40.13 19.21 -20.44
N GLU A 287 41.35 18.82 -20.07
CA GLU A 287 41.67 17.41 -19.72
C GLU A 287 40.93 16.97 -18.44
N LEU A 288 40.87 17.82 -17.41
CA LEU A 288 40.19 17.51 -16.15
C LEU A 288 38.68 17.31 -16.35
N PHE A 289 38.03 18.22 -17.07
CA PHE A 289 36.58 18.21 -17.28
C PHE A 289 36.13 17.33 -18.46
N GLY A 290 36.99 17.13 -19.45
CA GLY A 290 36.76 16.25 -20.59
C GLY A 290 37.11 14.78 -20.33
N GLY A 291 37.98 14.52 -19.34
CA GLY A 291 38.58 13.21 -19.11
C GLY A 291 39.57 12.82 -20.22
N ARG A 292 40.47 11.87 -19.93
CA ARG A 292 41.40 11.35 -20.96
C ARG A 292 40.61 10.73 -22.12
N GLN A 293 40.71 11.33 -23.30
CA GLN A 293 40.01 10.96 -24.54
C GLN A 293 40.42 9.60 -25.16
N SER A 294 41.16 8.74 -24.45
CA SER A 294 41.65 7.46 -24.98
C SER A 294 40.74 6.28 -24.61
N HIS A 295 40.03 5.77 -25.62
CA HIS A 295 39.47 4.40 -25.75
C HIS A 295 38.51 3.82 -24.68
N ARG A 296 38.20 4.50 -23.57
CA ARG A 296 37.21 4.05 -22.55
C ARG A 296 35.88 4.83 -22.60
N ARG A 297 35.35 5.11 -23.80
CA ARG A 297 34.13 5.90 -23.98
C ARG A 297 32.87 5.35 -23.27
N GLN A 298 32.85 4.09 -22.85
CA GLN A 298 31.68 3.48 -22.21
C GLN A 298 31.76 3.31 -20.68
N GLN A 299 32.95 3.27 -20.06
CA GLN A 299 33.07 2.94 -18.62
C GLN A 299 33.04 4.15 -17.66
N GLY A 300 33.09 5.38 -18.16
CA GLY A 300 33.23 6.61 -17.35
C GLY A 300 32.11 7.63 -17.47
N GLN A 301 31.05 7.31 -18.21
CA GLN A 301 29.89 8.20 -18.40
C GLN A 301 28.77 7.85 -17.42
N GLY A 302 27.97 8.84 -17.05
CA GLY A 302 26.84 8.69 -16.14
C GLY A 302 27.12 9.09 -14.69
N MET A 303 26.03 9.37 -13.97
CA MET A 303 25.97 9.56 -12.52
C MET A 303 26.40 8.30 -11.75
N PHE A 304 26.15 7.11 -12.30
CA PHE A 304 26.42 5.82 -11.67
C PHE A 304 27.61 5.13 -12.34
N ARG A 305 28.75 5.09 -11.66
CA ARG A 305 30.02 4.56 -12.18
C ARG A 305 30.41 3.25 -11.51
N LYS A 306 30.94 2.30 -12.28
CA LYS A 306 31.53 1.09 -11.68
C LYS A 306 32.76 1.48 -10.85
N ALA A 307 32.87 0.93 -9.65
CA ALA A 307 34.01 1.13 -8.76
C ALA A 307 34.65 -0.22 -8.41
N SER A 308 35.98 -0.22 -8.27
CA SER A 308 36.70 -1.41 -7.79
C SER A 308 36.46 -1.64 -6.31
N GLN A 309 36.72 -2.86 -5.84
CA GLN A 309 36.63 -3.20 -4.42
C GLN A 309 37.56 -2.33 -3.56
N GLU A 310 38.76 -2.07 -4.06
CA GLU A 310 39.77 -1.25 -3.38
C GLU A 310 39.28 0.19 -3.23
N GLN A 311 38.70 0.75 -4.29
CA GLN A 311 38.11 2.09 -4.27
C GLN A 311 36.96 2.18 -3.26
N ILE A 312 36.04 1.20 -3.27
CA ILE A 312 34.90 1.14 -2.35
C ILE A 312 35.38 1.02 -0.90
N ARG A 313 36.36 0.14 -0.64
CA ARG A 313 36.94 -0.02 0.70
C ARG A 313 37.55 1.31 1.17
N ALA A 314 38.33 1.98 0.34
CA ALA A 314 38.91 3.28 0.68
C ALA A 314 37.85 4.33 1.03
N LEU A 315 36.72 4.37 0.30
CA LEU A 315 35.61 5.29 0.60
C LEU A 315 34.91 4.97 1.94
N SER A 316 34.91 3.70 2.36
CA SER A 316 34.24 3.23 3.58
C SER A 316 35.08 3.27 4.85
N GLN A 317 36.41 3.42 4.74
CA GLN A 317 37.35 3.26 5.87
C GLN A 317 37.10 4.23 7.03
N GLU A 318 36.80 5.49 6.72
CA GLU A 318 36.55 6.53 7.73
C GLU A 318 35.06 6.67 8.10
N ALA A 319 34.19 5.83 7.54
CA ALA A 319 32.75 5.97 7.70
C ALA A 319 32.27 5.36 9.03
N THR A 320 31.43 6.08 9.74
CA THR A 320 30.83 5.63 11.00
C THR A 320 29.54 4.85 10.75
N SER A 321 29.16 3.92 11.63
CA SER A 321 27.91 3.17 11.50
C SER A 321 26.84 3.74 12.44
N PRO A 322 25.75 4.33 11.93
CA PRO A 322 24.70 4.92 12.76
C PRO A 322 24.01 3.88 13.66
N ARG A 323 23.73 4.25 14.91
CA ARG A 323 23.01 3.43 15.90
C ARG A 323 21.59 3.96 16.09
N GLY A 324 20.87 3.48 17.11
CA GLY A 324 19.53 3.97 17.43
C GLY A 324 19.51 5.39 18.02
N LYS A 325 18.58 5.64 18.93
CA LYS A 325 18.44 6.91 19.64
C LYS A 325 19.75 7.26 20.38
N GLY A 326 20.19 8.52 20.25
CA GLY A 326 21.46 9.00 20.81
C GLY A 326 22.65 8.93 19.84
N SER A 327 22.41 8.59 18.56
CA SER A 327 23.42 8.78 17.52
C SER A 327 23.69 10.28 17.33
N GLU A 328 24.94 10.68 17.50
CA GLU A 328 25.40 12.04 17.20
C GLU A 328 25.51 12.24 15.68
N GLY A 329 25.28 13.47 15.23
CA GLY A 329 25.42 13.85 13.82
C GLY A 329 24.13 13.68 13.02
N TYR A 330 24.27 13.36 11.73
CA TYR A 330 23.19 13.47 10.75
C TYR A 330 22.42 12.17 10.50
N ALA A 331 22.80 11.08 11.17
CA ALA A 331 22.28 9.76 10.86
C ALA A 331 21.87 8.97 12.10
N PHE A 332 20.85 8.13 11.95
CA PHE A 332 20.42 7.15 12.94
C PHE A 332 19.81 5.94 12.24
N ASN A 333 19.72 4.80 12.92
CA ASN A 333 19.02 3.63 12.43
C ASN A 333 17.64 3.54 13.10
N LEU A 334 16.58 3.60 12.29
CA LEU A 334 15.20 3.51 12.73
C LEU A 334 14.84 2.11 13.25
N LEU A 335 15.32 1.07 12.58
CA LEU A 335 14.99 -0.33 12.87
C LEU A 335 15.77 -0.90 14.06
N SER A 336 16.84 -0.23 14.50
CA SER A 336 17.55 -0.58 15.73
C SER A 336 16.87 -0.05 17.00
N GLN A 337 15.85 0.79 16.86
CA GLN A 337 15.07 1.30 17.98
C GLN A 337 14.04 0.26 18.45
N THR A 338 13.53 0.44 19.66
CA THR A 338 12.35 -0.30 20.09
C THR A 338 11.13 0.17 19.30
N PRO A 339 10.34 -0.73 18.69
CA PRO A 339 9.12 -0.34 17.98
C PRO A 339 8.14 0.33 18.95
N ARG A 340 7.49 1.41 18.50
CA ARG A 340 6.48 2.14 19.26
C ARG A 340 5.23 1.31 19.48
N TYR A 341 4.85 0.52 18.47
CA TYR A 341 3.74 -0.43 18.54
C TYR A 341 4.24 -1.79 18.07
N SER A 342 4.01 -2.83 18.85
CA SER A 342 4.48 -4.17 18.50
C SER A 342 3.66 -5.24 19.20
N ASN A 343 3.38 -6.31 18.47
CA ASN A 343 2.87 -7.58 18.99
C ASN A 343 3.21 -8.71 17.99
N GLN A 344 2.55 -9.86 18.10
CA GLN A 344 2.78 -11.01 17.23
C GLN A 344 2.32 -10.82 15.76
N ASN A 345 1.53 -9.78 15.48
CA ASN A 345 0.91 -9.51 14.18
C ASN A 345 1.59 -8.35 13.42
N GLY A 346 2.48 -7.60 14.06
CA GLY A 346 3.21 -6.54 13.37
C GLY A 346 4.06 -5.67 14.29
N ARG A 347 4.85 -4.80 13.66
CA ARG A 347 5.79 -3.87 14.30
C ARG A 347 5.70 -2.50 13.64
N PHE A 348 5.74 -1.44 14.43
CA PHE A 348 5.74 -0.05 13.99
C PHE A 348 6.87 0.73 14.66
N TYR A 349 7.78 1.28 13.87
CA TYR A 349 8.90 2.11 14.28
C TYR A 349 8.63 3.57 13.91
N GLU A 350 9.00 4.50 14.78
CA GLU A 350 8.78 5.93 14.55
C GLU A 350 9.94 6.77 15.09
N ALA A 351 10.48 7.62 14.22
CA ALA A 351 11.37 8.71 14.58
C ALA A 351 10.68 10.03 14.24
N CYS A 352 10.36 10.83 15.27
CA CYS A 352 9.76 12.14 15.10
C CYS A 352 10.76 13.27 15.40
N PRO A 353 10.56 14.48 14.83
CA PRO A 353 11.42 15.65 15.06
C PRO A 353 11.70 15.95 16.53
N ARG A 354 10.72 15.72 17.41
CA ARG A 354 10.87 15.95 18.85
C ARG A 354 11.99 15.12 19.49
N ASN A 355 12.18 13.88 19.03
CA ASN A 355 13.14 12.93 19.58
C ASN A 355 14.46 12.87 18.78
N PHE A 356 14.45 13.37 17.54
CA PHE A 356 15.56 13.36 16.58
C PHE A 356 15.76 14.76 16.01
N GLN A 357 15.96 15.73 16.90
CA GLN A 357 15.96 17.16 16.55
C GLN A 357 17.00 17.50 15.49
N GLN A 358 18.25 17.07 15.68
CA GLN A 358 19.36 17.35 14.76
C GLN A 358 19.10 16.81 13.34
N GLN A 359 18.45 15.65 13.23
CA GLN A 359 18.27 14.95 11.96
C GLN A 359 16.94 15.28 11.26
N LEU A 360 15.87 15.63 11.99
CA LEU A 360 14.52 15.69 11.44
C LEU A 360 13.81 17.04 11.59
N GLN A 361 14.28 17.94 12.46
CA GLN A 361 13.58 19.20 12.76
C GLN A 361 13.51 20.16 11.57
N GLU A 362 14.61 20.34 10.84
CA GLU A 362 14.71 21.28 9.70
C GLU A 362 13.81 20.87 8.52
N VAL A 363 13.60 19.56 8.32
CA VAL A 363 12.71 19.03 7.27
C VAL A 363 11.26 18.95 7.76
N ASP A 364 11.01 19.20 9.04
CA ASP A 364 9.70 19.12 9.70
C ASP A 364 8.95 17.80 9.43
N SER A 365 9.69 16.69 9.39
CA SER A 365 9.18 15.40 8.92
C SER A 365 9.62 14.24 9.81
N SER A 366 8.69 13.35 10.13
CA SER A 366 9.01 12.07 10.78
C SER A 366 9.28 10.97 9.76
N VAL A 367 10.07 9.98 10.18
CA VAL A 367 10.27 8.73 9.42
C VAL A 367 9.66 7.58 10.21
N VAL A 368 8.82 6.79 9.55
CA VAL A 368 8.20 5.60 10.13
C VAL A 368 8.48 4.38 9.26
N ALA A 369 8.60 3.22 9.89
CA ALA A 369 8.68 1.95 9.19
C ALA A 369 7.76 0.97 9.90
N PHE A 370 7.01 0.17 9.16
CA PHE A 370 6.13 -0.81 9.78
C PHE A 370 5.95 -2.05 8.94
N GLU A 371 5.89 -3.16 9.65
CA GLU A 371 5.76 -4.50 9.11
C GLU A 371 4.45 -5.09 9.63
N ILE A 372 3.61 -5.52 8.69
CA ILE A 372 2.35 -6.20 8.99
C ILE A 372 2.53 -7.65 8.58
N ASN A 373 2.37 -8.58 9.52
CA ASN A 373 2.51 -10.00 9.22
C ASN A 373 1.38 -10.45 8.30
N LYS A 374 1.65 -11.46 7.47
CA LYS A 374 0.66 -12.02 6.55
C LYS A 374 -0.69 -12.27 7.23
N GLY A 375 -1.77 -11.90 6.55
CA GLY A 375 -3.14 -12.01 7.05
C GLY A 375 -3.48 -11.12 8.23
N SER A 376 -2.60 -10.19 8.62
CA SER A 376 -2.83 -9.25 9.73
C SER A 376 -3.29 -7.88 9.24
N ILE A 377 -3.92 -7.15 10.16
CA ILE A 377 -4.51 -5.82 9.96
C ILE A 377 -3.83 -4.86 10.93
N PHE A 378 -3.34 -3.72 10.42
CA PHE A 378 -3.03 -2.57 11.26
C PHE A 378 -4.33 -1.81 11.53
N VAL A 379 -4.82 -1.87 12.76
CA VAL A 379 -6.21 -1.49 13.10
C VAL A 379 -6.53 -0.04 12.69
N PRO A 380 -7.80 0.26 12.36
CA PRO A 380 -8.23 1.60 11.99
C PRO A 380 -7.74 2.67 12.95
N HIS A 381 -7.07 3.68 12.39
CA HIS A 381 -6.53 4.82 13.14
C HIS A 381 -6.46 6.05 12.24
N TYR A 382 -6.31 7.23 12.84
CA TYR A 382 -6.00 8.46 12.11
C TYR A 382 -4.85 9.20 12.79
N ASN A 383 -4.22 10.11 12.05
CA ASN A 383 -3.18 10.99 12.56
C ASN A 383 -3.77 12.38 12.79
N SER A 384 -3.52 12.98 13.95
CA SER A 384 -4.12 14.26 14.32
C SER A 384 -3.73 15.43 13.41
N LYS A 385 -2.50 15.44 12.87
CA LYS A 385 -1.91 16.61 12.21
C LYS A 385 -1.02 16.27 11.02
N ALA A 386 -0.31 15.14 11.07
CA ALA A 386 0.66 14.80 10.03
C ALA A 386 -0.01 14.07 8.85
N THR A 387 0.37 14.46 7.64
CA THR A 387 0.06 13.71 6.41
C THR A 387 1.17 12.70 6.16
N PHE A 388 0.81 11.43 5.98
CA PHE A 388 1.78 10.36 5.75
C PHE A 388 1.87 10.00 4.27
N VAL A 389 3.06 10.04 3.71
CA VAL A 389 3.37 9.49 2.39
C VAL A 389 4.03 8.13 2.59
N VAL A 390 3.31 7.05 2.29
CA VAL A 390 3.70 5.67 2.60
C VAL A 390 4.13 4.93 1.34
N LEU A 391 5.38 4.50 1.27
CA LEU A 391 5.97 3.65 0.25
C LEU A 391 5.92 2.17 0.67
N VAL A 392 5.47 1.30 -0.22
CA VAL A 392 5.54 -0.15 -0.03
C VAL A 392 6.95 -0.64 -0.33
N THR A 393 7.65 -1.14 0.67
CA THR A 393 9.04 -1.63 0.52
C THR A 393 9.11 -3.13 0.25
N ASP A 394 8.15 -3.92 0.74
CA ASP A 394 8.11 -5.37 0.51
C ASP A 394 6.68 -5.92 0.59
N GLY A 395 6.43 -6.99 -0.16
CA GLY A 395 5.16 -7.73 -0.13
C GLY A 395 3.99 -7.02 -0.80
N ASN A 396 2.79 -7.45 -0.41
CA ASN A 396 1.53 -6.98 -0.99
C ASN A 396 0.39 -7.03 0.03
N GLY A 397 -0.60 -6.18 -0.19
CA GLY A 397 -1.75 -6.02 0.68
C GLY A 397 -2.72 -4.99 0.12
N HIS A 398 -3.56 -4.42 0.97
CA HIS A 398 -4.43 -3.32 0.58
C HIS A 398 -4.59 -2.30 1.71
N VAL A 399 -5.09 -1.13 1.35
CA VAL A 399 -5.42 -0.05 2.27
C VAL A 399 -6.88 0.33 2.08
N GLU A 400 -7.55 0.63 3.20
CA GLU A 400 -8.84 1.30 3.20
C GLU A 400 -8.74 2.58 4.02
N MET A 401 -9.29 3.67 3.47
CA MET A 401 -9.29 4.99 4.09
C MET A 401 -10.67 5.62 3.96
N VAL A 402 -11.09 6.33 5.00
CA VAL A 402 -12.33 7.10 5.03
C VAL A 402 -11.98 8.54 4.63
N CYS A 403 -12.64 9.06 3.61
CA CYS A 403 -12.41 10.41 3.08
C CYS A 403 -13.71 11.21 2.95
N PRO A 404 -13.81 12.40 3.55
CA PRO A 404 -14.96 13.29 3.37
C PRO A 404 -14.86 14.17 2.11
N HIS A 405 -13.65 14.43 1.59
CA HIS A 405 -13.38 15.43 0.54
C HIS A 405 -13.56 14.92 -0.90
N LEU A 406 -14.03 13.70 -1.10
CA LEU A 406 -14.24 13.18 -2.46
C LEU A 406 -15.68 13.45 -2.91
N SER A 407 -15.89 14.45 -3.77
CA SER A 407 -17.17 14.71 -4.44
C SER A 407 -17.53 13.59 -5.44
N ARG A 408 -18.81 13.50 -5.83
CA ARG A 408 -19.31 12.48 -6.78
C ARG A 408 -18.67 12.75 -8.14
N GLN A 409 -17.89 11.81 -8.66
CA GLN A 409 -17.16 11.95 -9.93
C GLN A 409 -18.07 12.52 -11.02
N SER A 410 -17.83 13.77 -11.43
CA SER A 410 -18.24 14.21 -12.77
C SER A 410 -17.18 13.68 -13.73
N SER A 411 -17.58 12.66 -14.47
CA SER A 411 -16.89 12.26 -15.70
C SER A 411 -16.72 13.48 -16.62
N HIS A 412 -15.50 13.65 -17.16
CA HIS A 412 -14.98 14.69 -18.07
C HIS A 412 -14.14 15.80 -17.43
N TRP A 413 -12.81 15.58 -17.42
CA TRP A 413 -11.79 16.61 -17.19
C TRP A 413 -11.34 17.18 -18.53
N SER A 414 -11.91 18.32 -18.95
CA SER A 414 -11.39 19.14 -20.05
C SER A 414 -10.88 20.47 -19.52
N SER A 415 -9.62 20.77 -19.85
CA SER A 415 -8.75 21.76 -19.21
C SER A 415 -9.03 23.23 -19.62
N ARG A 416 -10.13 23.83 -19.14
CA ARG A 416 -10.28 25.30 -19.18
C ARG A 416 -11.26 25.96 -18.20
N GLU A 417 -11.96 25.21 -17.35
CA GLU A 417 -12.94 25.73 -16.38
C GLU A 417 -12.56 25.39 -14.92
N GLU A 418 -11.25 25.31 -14.62
CA GLU A 418 -10.74 24.74 -13.36
C GLU A 418 -10.88 25.66 -12.15
N GLU A 419 -10.75 26.99 -12.29
CA GLU A 419 -10.75 27.90 -11.13
C GLU A 419 -12.16 28.23 -10.62
N GLU A 420 -13.15 28.41 -11.51
CA GLU A 420 -14.53 28.74 -11.09
C GLU A 420 -15.31 27.54 -10.54
N GLN A 421 -14.92 26.30 -10.90
CA GLN A 421 -15.51 25.07 -10.38
C GLN A 421 -14.89 24.65 -9.03
N GLU A 422 -13.59 24.90 -8.81
CA GLU A 422 -12.92 24.64 -7.53
C GLU A 422 -13.54 25.45 -6.38
N GLU A 423 -13.82 26.75 -6.57
CA GLU A 423 -14.49 27.58 -5.55
C GLU A 423 -15.93 27.14 -5.27
N GLN A 424 -16.61 26.52 -6.25
CA GLN A 424 -17.97 25.97 -6.09
C GLN A 424 -17.94 24.61 -5.38
N GLU A 425 -16.98 23.74 -5.67
CA GLU A 425 -16.80 22.46 -4.96
C GLU A 425 -16.39 22.69 -3.50
N GLU A 426 -15.49 23.64 -3.21
CA GLU A 426 -15.12 24.00 -1.83
C GLU A 426 -16.34 24.51 -1.03
N GLN A 427 -17.20 25.32 -1.65
CA GLN A 427 -18.45 25.78 -1.04
C GLN A 427 -19.52 24.68 -0.88
N GLU A 428 -19.57 23.68 -1.77
CA GLU A 428 -20.45 22.52 -1.62
C GLU A 428 -19.96 21.55 -0.54
N ASP A 429 -18.64 21.35 -0.41
CA ASP A 429 -18.04 20.48 0.60
C ASP A 429 -18.28 21.02 2.02
N GLU A 430 -18.22 22.34 2.23
CA GLU A 430 -18.60 22.95 3.52
C GLU A 430 -20.08 22.68 3.88
N ARG A 431 -20.95 22.54 2.86
CA ARG A 431 -22.39 22.27 3.05
C ARG A 431 -22.71 20.78 3.25
N ARG A 432 -21.80 19.85 2.89
CA ARG A 432 -21.99 18.38 2.97
C ARG A 432 -21.29 17.73 4.17
N SER A 433 -21.13 18.45 5.28
CA SER A 433 -20.56 17.90 6.50
C SER A 433 -21.29 16.61 6.95
N GLY A 434 -20.52 15.53 7.18
CA GLY A 434 -21.02 14.26 7.72
C GLY A 434 -21.16 13.09 6.74
N GLN A 435 -20.89 13.28 5.44
CA GLN A 435 -20.80 12.17 4.48
C GLN A 435 -19.34 11.72 4.27
N TYR A 436 -19.12 10.41 4.16
CA TYR A 436 -17.79 9.84 3.94
C TYR A 436 -17.79 8.86 2.78
N LYS A 437 -16.67 8.80 2.08
CA LYS A 437 -16.40 7.78 1.06
C LYS A 437 -15.30 6.84 1.50
N ARG A 438 -15.46 5.58 1.12
CA ARG A 438 -14.41 4.56 1.24
C ARG A 438 -13.46 4.69 0.04
N VAL A 439 -12.22 5.00 0.34
CA VAL A 439 -11.09 4.94 -0.59
C VAL A 439 -10.38 3.61 -0.38
N ARG A 440 -10.24 2.81 -1.43
CA ARG A 440 -9.54 1.52 -1.40
C ARG A 440 -8.44 1.50 -2.45
N ALA A 441 -7.33 0.84 -2.13
CA ALA A 441 -6.27 0.57 -3.11
C ALA A 441 -5.55 -0.74 -2.80
N GLN A 442 -5.22 -1.52 -3.84
CA GLN A 442 -4.29 -2.63 -3.73
C GLN A 442 -2.86 -2.09 -3.71
N LEU A 443 -2.03 -2.63 -2.83
CA LEU A 443 -0.67 -2.17 -2.58
C LEU A 443 0.34 -3.26 -2.97
N SER A 444 1.30 -2.88 -3.80
CA SER A 444 2.46 -3.72 -4.18
C SER A 444 3.76 -2.96 -4.01
N THR A 445 4.89 -3.67 -3.87
CA THR A 445 6.23 -3.07 -3.76
C THR A 445 6.48 -1.96 -4.78
N GLY A 446 6.89 -0.80 -4.28
CA GLY A 446 7.18 0.42 -5.05
C GLY A 446 5.99 1.37 -5.21
N ASP A 447 4.78 0.97 -4.81
CA ASP A 447 3.62 1.86 -4.78
C ASP A 447 3.69 2.84 -3.60
N ILE A 448 3.05 3.99 -3.77
CA ILE A 448 2.88 5.00 -2.74
C ILE A 448 1.39 5.23 -2.45
N PHE A 449 1.06 5.38 -1.17
CA PHE A 449 -0.25 5.81 -0.71
C PHE A 449 -0.13 7.01 0.23
N VAL A 450 -0.93 8.04 0.00
CA VAL A 450 -0.96 9.26 0.82
C VAL A 450 -2.13 9.17 1.80
N VAL A 451 -1.85 9.34 3.09
CA VAL A 451 -2.85 9.40 4.16
C VAL A 451 -2.86 10.82 4.72
N PRO A 452 -3.83 11.67 4.34
CA PRO A 452 -3.94 13.00 4.90
C PRO A 452 -4.26 12.97 6.39
N ALA A 453 -3.92 14.06 7.09
CA ALA A 453 -4.30 14.23 8.49
C ALA A 453 -5.82 14.08 8.70
N GLY A 454 -6.21 13.55 9.86
CA GLY A 454 -7.61 13.35 10.24
C GLY A 454 -8.33 12.18 9.56
N HIS A 455 -7.78 11.59 8.48
CA HIS A 455 -8.44 10.52 7.74
C HIS A 455 -8.23 9.15 8.42
N PRO A 456 -9.29 8.45 8.87
CA PRO A 456 -9.19 7.08 9.36
C PRO A 456 -8.69 6.15 8.26
N VAL A 457 -7.66 5.36 8.56
CA VAL A 457 -7.01 4.44 7.63
C VAL A 457 -6.71 3.10 8.31
N THR A 458 -6.72 2.03 7.52
CA THR A 458 -6.23 0.70 7.91
C THR A 458 -5.41 0.08 6.78
N PHE A 459 -4.37 -0.66 7.13
CA PHE A 459 -3.52 -1.40 6.20
C PHE A 459 -3.64 -2.88 6.49
N VAL A 460 -3.79 -3.70 5.45
CA VAL A 460 -4.02 -5.14 5.58
C VAL A 460 -2.99 -5.87 4.73
N ALA A 461 -2.23 -6.77 5.35
CA ALA A 461 -1.32 -7.64 4.63
C ALA A 461 -2.09 -8.77 3.93
N SER A 462 -1.60 -9.20 2.77
CA SER A 462 -2.15 -10.37 2.08
C SER A 462 -2.02 -11.64 2.94
N GLN A 463 -2.80 -12.67 2.62
CA GLN A 463 -2.74 -13.95 3.35
C GLN A 463 -1.40 -14.69 3.21
N ASN A 464 -0.64 -14.38 2.16
CA ASN A 464 0.52 -15.17 1.75
C ASN A 464 1.86 -14.50 2.07
N LYS A 465 1.89 -13.17 2.20
CA LYS A 465 3.12 -12.39 2.41
C LYS A 465 2.94 -11.31 3.46
N ASN A 466 4.00 -11.07 4.22
CA ASN A 466 4.09 -9.88 5.07
C ASN A 466 4.10 -8.63 4.19
N LEU A 467 3.69 -7.50 4.76
CA LEU A 467 3.68 -6.20 4.10
C LEU A 467 4.65 -5.27 4.82
N GLY A 468 5.71 -4.85 4.13
CA GLY A 468 6.71 -3.89 4.62
C GLY A 468 6.43 -2.50 4.05
N LEU A 469 6.40 -1.49 4.92
CA LEU A 469 6.03 -0.12 4.58
C LEU A 469 7.03 0.87 5.20
N LEU A 470 7.41 1.87 4.43
CA LEU A 470 8.17 3.05 4.88
C LEU A 470 7.29 4.29 4.71
N GLY A 471 7.22 5.16 5.70
CA GLY A 471 6.43 6.38 5.63
C GLY A 471 7.21 7.63 6.00
N PHE A 472 6.91 8.73 5.31
CA PHE A 472 7.28 10.08 5.72
C PHE A 472 6.04 10.79 6.26
N GLY A 473 6.06 11.13 7.54
CA GLY A 473 5.01 11.94 8.16
C GLY A 473 5.38 13.42 8.04
N LEU A 474 4.72 14.12 7.13
CA LEU A 474 4.95 15.53 6.82
C LEU A 474 4.27 16.43 7.86
N TYR A 475 4.85 17.60 8.13
CA TYR A 475 4.36 18.57 9.12
C TYR A 475 4.28 18.02 10.54
N ASN A 476 5.24 17.17 10.92
CA ASN A 476 5.22 16.45 12.19
C ASN A 476 5.96 17.16 13.35
N GLY A 477 6.43 18.39 13.14
CA GLY A 477 6.93 19.26 14.23
C GLY A 477 5.84 19.75 15.16
N GLN A 478 4.57 19.57 14.79
CA GLN A 478 3.38 20.07 15.49
C GLN A 478 2.82 19.11 16.57
N ASP A 479 3.59 18.15 17.06
CA ASP A 479 3.16 17.10 18.03
C ASP A 479 2.02 16.20 17.51
N ASN A 480 2.22 15.54 16.36
CA ASN A 480 1.25 14.59 15.84
C ASN A 480 1.03 13.41 16.81
N LYS A 481 -0.24 13.06 17.02
CA LYS A 481 -0.68 11.85 17.70
C LYS A 481 -1.36 10.92 16.72
N ARG A 482 -1.15 9.62 16.91
CA ARG A 482 -1.92 8.55 16.26
C ARG A 482 -3.04 8.13 17.19
N ILE A 483 -4.28 8.22 16.71
CA ILE A 483 -5.48 7.90 17.47
C ILE A 483 -6.09 6.64 16.87
N PHE A 484 -6.14 5.58 17.66
CA PHE A 484 -6.73 4.31 17.28
C PHE A 484 -8.24 4.32 17.52
N VAL A 485 -8.99 3.89 16.52
CA VAL A 485 -10.45 3.79 16.55
C VAL A 485 -10.89 2.38 17.01
N ALA A 486 -10.04 1.38 16.81
CA ALA A 486 -10.29 -0.01 17.19
C ALA A 486 -9.09 -0.65 17.91
N GLY A 487 -9.30 -1.86 18.43
CA GLY A 487 -8.32 -2.59 19.25
C GLY A 487 -8.39 -2.24 20.73
N LYS A 488 -7.59 -2.93 21.55
CA LYS A 488 -7.62 -2.77 23.02
C LYS A 488 -7.31 -1.33 23.49
N THR A 489 -6.52 -0.57 22.73
CA THR A 489 -6.27 0.85 23.00
C THR A 489 -7.00 1.70 21.96
N ASN A 490 -8.30 1.95 22.18
CA ASN A 490 -9.10 2.85 21.32
C ASN A 490 -9.63 4.06 22.08
N ASN A 491 -9.94 5.14 21.37
CA ASN A 491 -10.42 6.39 21.98
C ASN A 491 -11.85 6.31 22.52
N VAL A 492 -12.72 5.46 21.95
CA VAL A 492 -14.11 5.29 22.42
C VAL A 492 -14.15 4.83 23.88
N ARG A 493 -13.16 4.04 24.32
CA ARG A 493 -13.04 3.64 25.74
C ARG A 493 -12.97 4.81 26.72
N GLN A 494 -12.43 5.95 26.28
CA GLN A 494 -12.24 7.13 27.12
C GLN A 494 -13.51 7.99 27.24
N TRP A 495 -14.56 7.68 26.47
CA TRP A 495 -15.80 8.45 26.51
C TRP A 495 -16.60 8.13 27.77
N ASP A 496 -17.26 9.16 28.30
CA ASP A 496 -18.20 9.01 29.40
C ASP A 496 -19.33 8.04 29.03
N ARG A 497 -19.86 7.37 30.04
CA ARG A 497 -20.95 6.41 29.88
C ARG A 497 -22.13 7.00 29.12
N GLN A 498 -22.58 8.17 29.55
CA GLN A 498 -23.74 8.87 28.97
C GLN A 498 -23.44 9.33 27.54
N ALA A 499 -22.20 9.74 27.24
CA ALA A 499 -21.80 10.11 25.90
C ALA A 499 -21.87 8.91 24.94
N LYS A 500 -21.46 7.71 25.37
CA LYS A 500 -21.61 6.48 24.58
C LYS A 500 -23.08 6.15 24.32
N GLU A 501 -23.93 6.24 25.36
CA GLU A 501 -25.36 5.96 25.24
C GLU A 501 -26.04 6.91 24.25
N LEU A 502 -25.76 8.20 24.34
CA LEU A 502 -26.30 9.22 23.43
C LEU A 502 -25.75 9.11 22.01
N ALA A 503 -24.45 8.83 21.84
CA ALA A 503 -23.80 8.80 20.53
C ALA A 503 -24.19 7.57 19.70
N PHE A 504 -24.33 6.40 20.34
CA PHE A 504 -24.66 5.14 19.65
C PHE A 504 -26.15 4.77 19.73
N GLY A 505 -26.94 5.44 20.60
CA GLY A 505 -28.35 5.13 20.79
C GLY A 505 -28.62 3.76 21.43
N VAL A 506 -27.62 3.18 22.10
CA VAL A 506 -27.68 1.86 22.76
C VAL A 506 -27.06 1.94 24.15
N GLU A 507 -27.28 0.94 25.01
CA GLU A 507 -26.66 0.92 26.34
C GLU A 507 -25.13 0.95 26.27
N SER A 508 -24.49 1.72 27.15
CA SER A 508 -23.02 1.82 27.19
C SER A 508 -22.35 0.47 27.35
N ARG A 509 -23.00 -0.46 28.05
CA ARG A 509 -22.49 -1.81 28.29
C ARG A 509 -22.27 -2.56 26.99
N LEU A 510 -23.20 -2.44 26.04
CA LEU A 510 -23.06 -3.04 24.72
C LEU A 510 -21.93 -2.38 23.93
N VAL A 511 -21.81 -1.05 23.99
CA VAL A 511 -20.71 -0.31 23.35
C VAL A 511 -19.36 -0.80 23.91
N ASP A 512 -19.22 -0.80 25.23
CA ASP A 512 -18.02 -1.27 25.91
C ASP A 512 -17.75 -2.74 25.56
N GLU A 513 -18.75 -3.59 25.56
CA GLU A 513 -18.60 -5.00 25.18
C GLU A 513 -18.07 -5.14 23.76
N VAL A 514 -18.64 -4.46 22.76
CA VAL A 514 -18.19 -4.53 21.36
C VAL A 514 -16.77 -3.99 21.18
N PHE A 515 -16.44 -2.84 21.77
CA PHE A 515 -15.10 -2.24 21.72
C PHE A 515 -14.08 -2.95 22.66
N ASN A 516 -14.53 -3.94 23.43
CA ASN A 516 -13.69 -4.82 24.26
C ASN A 516 -13.60 -6.26 23.71
N ASN A 517 -14.56 -6.72 22.89
CA ASN A 517 -14.63 -8.08 22.34
C ASN A 517 -13.62 -8.34 21.22
N ASN A 518 -13.17 -7.29 20.51
CA ASN A 518 -12.35 -7.44 19.31
C ASN A 518 -11.17 -6.45 19.29
N PRO A 519 -9.92 -6.91 19.12
CA PRO A 519 -9.24 -8.04 19.78
C PRO A 519 -8.65 -7.65 21.14
N GLN A 520 -8.24 -8.65 21.95
CA GLN A 520 -7.44 -8.43 23.19
C GLN A 520 -6.06 -7.80 22.90
N GLU A 521 -5.70 -7.68 21.62
CA GLU A 521 -4.47 -7.08 21.15
C GLU A 521 -4.68 -5.61 20.76
N SER A 522 -3.61 -4.83 20.90
CA SER A 522 -3.56 -3.44 20.44
C SER A 522 -2.79 -3.36 19.13
N TYR A 523 -3.09 -2.36 18.31
CA TYR A 523 -2.32 -1.96 17.12
C TYR A 523 -2.45 -2.90 15.93
N PHE A 524 -1.99 -4.14 16.01
CA PHE A 524 -2.06 -5.11 14.92
C PHE A 524 -2.88 -6.33 15.33
N VAL A 525 -3.67 -6.87 14.42
CA VAL A 525 -4.59 -7.96 14.74
C VAL A 525 -4.63 -8.99 13.62
N SER A 526 -4.94 -10.24 13.94
CA SER A 526 -5.19 -11.24 12.91
C SER A 526 -6.49 -10.90 12.17
N GLY A 527 -6.43 -10.89 10.84
CA GLY A 527 -7.59 -10.78 9.97
C GLY A 527 -8.33 -12.10 9.78
N GLN A 528 -7.83 -13.22 10.31
CA GLN A 528 -8.55 -14.49 10.31
C GLN A 528 -9.66 -14.44 11.37
N SER A 529 -10.90 -14.48 10.91
CA SER A 529 -12.08 -14.59 11.75
C SER A 529 -11.93 -15.75 12.73
N ARG A 530 -11.96 -15.46 14.04
CA ARG A 530 -12.19 -16.46 15.10
C ARG A 530 -13.67 -16.90 15.19
N ARG A 531 -14.47 -16.78 14.12
CA ARG A 531 -15.79 -17.42 14.02
C ARG A 531 -15.64 -18.80 13.38
N GLY A 532 -14.93 -19.67 14.09
CA GLY A 532 -15.15 -21.11 14.02
C GLY A 532 -15.74 -21.52 15.35
N PHE A 533 -17.07 -21.42 15.47
CA PHE A 533 -17.82 -22.00 16.58
C PHE A 533 -18.64 -23.17 16.01
N ASP A 534 -18.31 -24.37 16.50
CA ASP A 534 -19.10 -25.60 16.57
C ASP A 534 -19.97 -26.01 15.36
N GLU A 535 -19.38 -26.83 14.48
CA GLU A 535 -20.09 -27.98 13.92
C GLU A 535 -19.36 -29.27 14.32
N ARG A 536 -19.45 -29.59 15.61
CA ARG A 536 -19.42 -30.97 16.08
C ARG A 536 -20.54 -31.17 17.09
N ARG A 537 -21.71 -31.54 16.57
CA ARG A 537 -22.59 -32.50 17.21
C ARG A 537 -23.15 -33.44 16.17
#